data_AF-W2EKI8-F1
#
_entry.id   AF-W2EKI8-F1
#
_cell.length_a   1.000
_cell.length_b   1.000
_cell.length_c   1.000
_cell.angle_alpha   90.00
_cell.angle_beta   90.00
_cell.angle_gamma   90.00
#
_symmetry.space_group_name_H-M   'P 1'
#
loop_
_entity.id
_entity.type
_entity.pdbx_description
1 polymer ?
#
loop_
_entity_poly.entity_id
_entity_poly.type
_entity_poly.pdbx_seq_one_letter_code
_entity_poly.pdbx_strand_id
1 'polypeptide(L)'
;MSAQPLQEYDPEAILRALPEEWRPVFLAQYHEAWEAAREPGEYHRLPEVLNLWWLNSIAFADPEYEKHAQEAAQGVGEFVAFEEAVPDWEERLARAPRR
;
A
#
# COMPACT_ATOMS: atom_id res chain seq x y z
N MET A 1 -5.91 26.77 -4.20
CA MET A 1 -4.99 25.62 -4.21
C MET A 1 -5.01 25.03 -2.82
N SER A 2 -5.66 23.87 -2.63
CA SER A 2 -5.62 23.14 -1.36
C SER A 2 -4.51 22.09 -1.47
N ALA A 3 -3.43 22.26 -0.70
CA ALA A 3 -2.51 21.17 -0.43
C ALA A 3 -3.29 20.17 0.45
N GLN A 4 -3.66 19.04 -0.12
CA GLN A 4 -4.14 17.92 0.70
C GLN A 4 -3.01 17.59 1.69
N PRO A 5 -3.31 17.31 2.97
CA PRO A 5 -2.26 16.93 3.90
C PRO A 5 -1.56 15.71 3.32
N LEU A 6 -0.25 15.83 3.08
CA LEU A 6 0.60 14.67 2.84
C LEU A 6 0.42 13.79 4.07
N GLN A 7 -0.23 12.66 3.89
CA GLN A 7 -0.38 11.68 4.95
C GLN A 7 1.04 11.26 5.34
N GLU A 8 1.51 11.74 6.50
CA GLU A 8 2.86 11.50 6.96
C GLU A 8 2.88 10.08 7.54
N TYR A 9 3.35 9.13 6.74
CA TYR A 9 3.49 7.74 7.16
C TYR A 9 4.70 7.61 8.09
N ASP A 10 4.45 7.32 9.37
CA ASP A 10 5.52 7.03 10.34
C ASP A 10 6.08 5.61 10.11
N PRO A 11 7.35 5.47 9.66
CA PRO A 11 7.95 4.16 9.40
C PRO A 11 8.01 3.26 10.64
N GLU A 12 8.16 3.83 11.84
CA GLU A 12 8.24 3.09 13.10
C GLU A 12 6.86 2.55 13.51
N ALA A 13 5.80 3.31 13.25
CA ALA A 13 4.42 2.83 13.45
C ALA A 13 4.11 1.66 12.51
N ILE A 14 4.49 1.76 11.23
CA ILE A 14 4.34 0.68 10.25
C ILE A 14 5.12 -0.56 10.71
N LEU A 15 6.40 -0.42 11.05
CA LEU A 15 7.25 -1.53 11.49
C LEU A 15 6.65 -2.31 12.66
N ARG A 16 6.10 -1.60 13.65
CA ARG A 16 5.47 -2.21 14.84
C ARG A 16 4.17 -2.92 14.52
N ALA A 17 3.39 -2.42 13.56
CA ALA A 17 2.13 -2.99 13.15
C ALA A 17 2.29 -4.24 12.25
N LEU A 18 3.45 -4.42 11.62
CA LEU A 18 3.72 -5.57 10.76
C LEU A 18 4.00 -6.86 11.55
N PRO A 19 3.52 -8.03 11.04
CA PRO A 19 3.97 -9.34 11.49
C PRO A 19 5.48 -9.49 11.39
N GLU A 20 6.07 -10.29 12.29
CA GLU A 20 7.52 -10.40 12.42
C GLU A 20 8.19 -10.92 11.14
N GLU A 21 7.53 -11.81 10.40
CA GLU A 21 8.03 -12.35 9.13
C GLU A 21 8.19 -11.29 8.02
N TRP A 22 7.39 -10.21 8.06
CA TRP A 22 7.36 -9.17 7.03
C TRP A 22 8.24 -7.96 7.36
N ARG A 23 8.62 -7.79 8.63
CA ARG A 23 9.48 -6.67 9.07
C ARG A 23 10.82 -6.60 8.30
N PRO A 24 11.55 -7.71 8.05
CA PRO A 24 12.80 -7.65 7.29
C PRO A 24 12.60 -7.16 5.85
N VAL A 25 11.49 -7.55 5.22
CA VAL A 25 11.17 -7.14 3.84
C VAL A 25 10.83 -5.66 3.79
N PHE A 26 10.03 -5.17 4.74
CA PHE A 26 9.74 -3.74 4.87
C PHE A 26 11.02 -2.93 5.05
N LEU A 27 11.90 -3.32 5.98
CA LEU A 27 13.16 -2.60 6.24
C LEU A 27 14.07 -2.56 5.01
N ALA A 28 14.18 -3.66 4.26
CA ALA A 28 14.96 -3.69 3.03
C ALA A 28 14.43 -2.69 1.99
N GLN A 29 13.12 -2.69 1.73
CA GLN A 29 12.50 -1.77 0.77
C GLN A 29 12.53 -0.32 1.25
N TYR A 30 12.33 -0.08 2.54
CA TYR A 30 12.44 1.24 3.14
C TYR A 30 13.85 1.81 2.95
N HIS A 31 14.89 1.02 3.23
CA HIS A 31 16.27 1.44 3.03
C HIS A 31 16.58 1.70 1.55
N GLU A 32 16.16 0.83 0.64
CA GLU A 32 16.32 1.04 -0.81
C GLU A 32 15.66 2.34 -1.27
N ALA A 33 14.42 2.59 -0.86
CA ALA A 33 13.69 3.79 -1.22
C ALA A 33 14.28 5.06 -0.59
N TRP A 34 14.79 4.97 0.64
CA TRP A 34 15.51 6.06 1.31
C TRP A 34 16.79 6.44 0.58
N GLU A 35 17.57 5.44 0.14
CA GLU A 35 18.79 5.66 -0.64
C GLU A 35 18.45 6.32 -2.00
N ALA A 36 17.43 5.83 -2.69
CA ALA A 36 16.99 6.40 -3.96
C ALA A 36 16.47 7.84 -3.81
N ALA A 37 15.71 8.13 -2.74
CA ALA A 37 15.12 9.44 -2.49
C ALA A 37 16.14 10.57 -2.25
N ARG A 38 17.44 10.25 -2.13
CA ARG A 38 18.51 11.26 -2.16
C ARG A 38 18.61 11.97 -3.51
N GLU A 39 18.25 11.28 -4.58
CA GLU A 39 18.12 11.89 -5.90
C GLU A 39 16.76 12.61 -5.99
N PRO A 40 16.71 13.93 -6.25
CA PRO A 40 15.45 14.67 -6.25
C PRO A 40 14.38 14.13 -7.21
N GLY A 41 14.80 13.52 -8.33
CA GLY A 41 13.89 12.86 -9.28
C GLY A 41 13.21 11.62 -8.73
N GLU A 42 13.85 10.94 -7.78
CA GLU A 42 13.39 9.68 -7.17
C GLU A 42 12.80 9.88 -5.76
N TYR A 43 12.66 11.14 -5.30
CA TYR A 43 12.09 11.47 -3.98
C TYR A 43 10.71 10.82 -3.75
N HIS A 44 9.92 10.65 -4.81
CA HIS A 44 8.59 10.04 -4.77
C HIS A 44 8.60 8.55 -4.34
N ARG A 45 9.72 7.84 -4.48
CA ARG A 45 9.79 6.41 -4.13
C ARG A 45 9.55 6.13 -2.66
N LEU A 46 10.09 6.98 -1.78
CA LEU A 46 9.95 6.81 -0.34
C LEU A 46 8.48 6.87 0.13
N PRO A 47 7.70 7.92 -0.18
CA PRO A 47 6.30 7.96 0.22
C PRO A 47 5.45 6.87 -0.47
N GLU A 48 5.80 6.43 -1.68
CA GLU A 48 5.12 5.30 -2.35
C GLU A 48 5.31 3.99 -1.59
N VAL A 49 6.54 3.68 -1.18
CA VAL A 49 6.84 2.49 -0.35
C VAL A 49 6.15 2.58 1.00
N LEU A 50 6.19 3.74 1.67
CA LEU A 50 5.53 3.91 2.96
C LEU A 50 4.00 3.76 2.87
N ASN A 51 3.37 4.31 1.83
CA ASN A 51 1.93 4.13 1.61
C ASN A 51 1.58 2.64 1.39
N LEU A 52 2.36 1.94 0.56
CA LEU A 52 2.16 0.52 0.31
C LEU A 52 2.23 -0.29 1.62
N TRP A 53 3.24 -0.04 2.44
CA TRP A 53 3.43 -0.78 3.68
C TRP A 53 2.44 -0.39 4.78
N TRP A 54 1.94 0.84 4.78
CA TRP A 54 0.81 1.22 5.61
C TRP A 54 -0.45 0.41 5.26
N LEU A 55 -0.78 0.25 3.98
CA LEU A 55 -1.90 -0.59 3.54
C LEU A 55 -1.71 -2.06 3.93
N ASN A 56 -0.48 -2.60 3.77
CA ASN A 56 -0.16 -3.95 4.23
C ASN A 56 -0.34 -4.09 5.75
N SER A 57 0.06 -3.09 6.53
CA SER A 57 -0.12 -3.13 7.99
C SER A 57 -1.59 -3.19 8.41
N ILE A 58 -2.48 -2.51 7.66
CA ILE A 58 -3.93 -2.59 7.88
C ILE A 58 -4.46 -3.97 7.50
N ALA A 59 -4.01 -4.50 6.36
CA ALA A 59 -4.42 -5.83 5.89
C ALA A 59 -4.02 -6.93 6.88
N PHE A 60 -2.77 -6.92 7.36
CA PHE A 60 -2.29 -7.90 8.35
C PHE A 60 -2.88 -7.74 9.75
N ALA A 61 -3.53 -6.61 10.05
CA ALA A 61 -4.28 -6.46 11.30
C ALA A 61 -5.55 -7.32 11.33
N ASP A 62 -6.04 -7.77 10.15
CA ASP A 62 -7.13 -8.74 10.06
C ASP A 62 -6.58 -10.16 10.29
N PRO A 63 -6.99 -10.87 11.37
CA PRO A 63 -6.53 -12.22 11.66
C PRO A 63 -6.98 -13.25 10.62
N GLU A 64 -8.00 -12.97 9.81
CA GLU A 64 -8.42 -13.84 8.71
C GLU A 64 -7.74 -13.50 7.38
N TYR A 65 -6.90 -12.45 7.31
CA TYR A 65 -6.27 -12.00 6.07
C TYR A 65 -5.58 -13.13 5.30
N GLU A 66 -4.77 -13.94 5.98
CA GLU A 66 -4.03 -15.02 5.34
C GLU A 66 -4.96 -16.09 4.76
N LYS A 67 -6.06 -16.40 5.47
CA LYS A 67 -7.08 -17.32 5.00
C LYS A 67 -7.79 -16.74 3.77
N HIS A 68 -8.23 -15.49 3.84
CA HIS A 68 -8.90 -14.80 2.72
C HIS A 68 -7.97 -14.67 1.50
N ALA A 69 -6.68 -14.42 1.72
CA ALA A 69 -5.68 -14.38 0.65
C ALA A 69 -5.50 -15.75 -0.03
N GLN A 70 -5.48 -16.83 0.75
CA GLN A 70 -5.41 -18.19 0.23
C GLN A 70 -6.69 -18.59 -0.53
N GLU A 71 -7.86 -18.26 0.02
CA GLU A 71 -9.16 -18.47 -0.63
C GLU A 71 -9.21 -17.72 -1.98
N ALA A 72 -8.86 -16.43 -1.98
CA ALA A 72 -8.79 -15.62 -3.20
C ALA A 72 -7.81 -16.21 -4.24
N ALA A 73 -6.63 -16.67 -3.81
CA ALA A 73 -5.64 -17.31 -4.69
C ALA A 73 -6.16 -18.62 -5.32
N GLN A 74 -7.08 -19.31 -4.65
CA GLN A 74 -7.75 -20.52 -5.14
C GLN A 74 -9.04 -20.22 -5.93
N GLY A 75 -9.42 -18.95 -6.05
CA GLY A 75 -10.66 -18.54 -6.72
C GLY A 75 -11.92 -18.89 -5.93
N VAL A 76 -11.81 -19.02 -4.60
CA VAL A 76 -12.92 -19.28 -3.69
C VAL A 76 -13.09 -18.12 -2.71
N GLY A 77 -14.24 -18.05 -2.03
CA GLY A 77 -14.59 -16.96 -1.12
C GLY A 77 -15.67 -16.04 -1.67
N GLU A 78 -15.91 -14.93 -0.97
CA GLU A 78 -16.86 -13.90 -1.38
C GLU A 78 -16.20 -12.94 -2.37
N PHE A 79 -16.79 -12.80 -3.56
CA PHE A 79 -16.33 -11.88 -4.57
C PHE A 79 -17.42 -10.86 -4.87
N VAL A 80 -17.00 -9.62 -5.03
CA VAL A 80 -17.83 -8.54 -5.51
C VAL A 80 -17.36 -8.15 -6.91
N ALA A 81 -18.29 -7.79 -7.79
CA ALA A 81 -17.93 -7.26 -9.09
C ALA A 81 -17.09 -5.98 -8.89
N PHE A 82 -16.08 -5.79 -9.73
CA PHE A 82 -15.17 -4.66 -9.56
C PHE A 82 -15.92 -3.32 -9.67
N GLU A 83 -16.91 -3.24 -10.56
CA GLU A 83 -17.80 -2.09 -10.75
C GLU A 83 -18.68 -1.82 -9.53
N GLU A 84 -18.98 -2.84 -8.71
CA GLU A 84 -19.73 -2.68 -7.49
C GLU A 84 -18.82 -2.22 -6.33
N ALA A 85 -17.60 -2.76 -6.23
CA ALA A 85 -16.61 -2.34 -5.25
C ALA A 85 -16.11 -0.91 -5.48
N VAL A 86 -15.98 -0.49 -6.73
CA VAL A 86 -15.47 0.83 -7.12
C VAL A 86 -16.38 1.44 -8.19
N PRO A 87 -17.54 2.00 -7.80
CA PRO A 87 -18.57 2.46 -8.74
C PRO A 87 -18.13 3.55 -9.72
N ASP A 88 -17.11 4.34 -9.37
CA ASP A 88 -16.61 5.48 -10.16
C ASP A 88 -15.28 5.18 -10.86
N TRP A 89 -14.89 3.91 -10.99
CA TRP A 89 -13.58 3.52 -11.51
C TRP A 89 -13.24 4.10 -12.89
N GLU A 90 -14.16 3.99 -13.84
CA GLU A 90 -13.99 4.51 -15.21
C GLU A 90 -13.68 6.02 -15.17
N GLU A 91 -14.36 6.76 -14.30
CA GLU A 91 -14.13 8.19 -14.12
C GLU A 91 -12.79 8.48 -13.43
N ARG A 92 -12.40 7.66 -12.45
CA ARG A 92 -11.10 7.77 -11.79
C ARG A 92 -9.95 7.52 -12.76
N LEU A 93 -10.08 6.52 -13.64
CA LEU A 93 -9.12 6.26 -14.71
C LEU A 93 -9.06 7.42 -15.72
N ALA A 94 -10.22 7.96 -16.10
CA ALA A 94 -10.27 9.09 -17.04
C ALA A 94 -9.62 10.37 -16.47
N ARG A 95 -9.67 10.56 -15.15
CA ARG A 95 -9.05 11.69 -14.43
C ARG A 95 -7.59 11.43 -14.05
N ALA A 96 -7.12 10.18 -14.10
CA ALA A 96 -5.75 9.86 -13.77
C ALA A 96 -4.80 10.51 -14.80
N PRO A 97 -3.77 11.24 -14.37
CA PRO A 97 -2.80 11.79 -15.30
C PRO A 97 -2.11 10.63 -16.02
N ARG A 98 -2.22 10.60 -17.36
CA ARG A 98 -1.38 9.72 -18.18
C ARG A 98 0.06 10.18 -18.02
N ARG A 99 0.87 9.40 -17.30
CA ARG A 99 2.33 9.57 -17.24
C ARG A 99 2.95 9.20 -18.58
#